data_AF-A0A023GGN4-F1
#
_entry.id   AF-A0A023GGN4-F1
#
_cell.length_a   1.000
_cell.length_b   1.000
_cell.length_c   1.000
_cell.angle_alpha   90.00
_cell.angle_beta   90.00
_cell.angle_gamma   90.00
#
_symmetry.space_group_name_H-M   'P 1'
#
loop_
_entity.id
_entity.type
_entity.pdbx_description
1 polymer ?
#
loop_
_entity_poly.entity_id
_entity_poly.type
_entity_poly.pdbx_seq_one_letter_code
_entity_poly.pdbx_strand_id
1 'polypeptide(L)'
;SVTSYELPEAKEEDACDNKMDAVSPKKSEADSLVDACRKRKEKIARYTEQKAMEERQRQLKNLMDNPNVDDETLREYYTVLLKYWVNNSIEELRSIEEEKPILQYMAKMKAQGKPTHEVSSQQQPKKPLRPIIITRNEVQKRVYGVGYPSIPSMTVDEFYAKRYPDHAQQASSNNSAVKPWSLQDWAADPEKAARELEEEEAEKEELVEKDDQAALDYKRAMDDWKDENRRGCGNRKNMG
;
A
#
# COMPACT_ATOMS: atom_id res chain seq x y z
N SER A 1 18.82 10.55 40.58
CA SER A 1 18.20 11.88 40.46
C SER A 1 16.74 11.73 40.15
N VAL A 2 15.87 12.15 41.06
CA VAL A 2 14.41 12.11 40.92
C VAL A 2 14.00 13.31 40.07
N THR A 3 13.32 13.08 38.95
CA THR A 3 12.70 14.13 38.15
C THR A 3 11.50 14.68 38.92
N SER A 4 11.60 15.92 39.40
CA SER A 4 10.50 16.65 40.04
C SER A 4 9.43 16.98 39.01
N TYR A 5 8.23 16.43 39.21
CA TYR A 5 7.06 16.71 38.38
C TYR A 5 6.15 17.66 39.17
N GLU A 6 6.15 18.96 38.82
CA GLU A 6 5.22 19.93 39.38
C GLU A 6 3.87 19.84 38.66
N LEU A 7 2.81 19.56 39.40
CA LEU A 7 1.43 19.64 38.91
C LEU A 7 1.00 21.11 38.82
N PRO A 8 0.50 21.61 37.66
CA PRO A 8 -0.11 22.92 37.59
C PRO A 8 -1.50 22.92 38.25
N GLU A 9 -1.74 23.96 39.05
CA GLU A 9 -2.95 24.21 39.82
C GLU A 9 -4.17 24.46 38.91
N ALA A 10 -5.28 23.76 39.18
CA ALA A 10 -6.52 23.87 38.43
C ALA A 10 -7.24 25.17 38.79
N LYS A 11 -7.49 26.04 37.80
CA LYS A 11 -8.42 27.15 37.91
C LYS A 11 -9.73 26.77 37.22
N GLU A 12 -10.79 26.62 38.01
CA GLU A 12 -12.15 26.54 37.51
C GLU A 12 -12.72 27.95 37.37
N GLU A 13 -13.13 28.33 36.16
CA GLU A 13 -14.16 29.34 35.91
C GLU A 13 -14.85 29.00 34.58
N ASP A 14 -16.10 28.55 34.66
CA ASP A 14 -17.04 28.41 33.54
C ASP A 14 -17.37 29.79 32.93
N ALA A 15 -17.24 29.94 31.61
CA ALA A 15 -18.08 30.82 30.81
C ALA A 15 -17.95 30.50 29.31
N CYS A 16 -19.06 30.12 28.71
CA CYS A 16 -19.25 30.07 27.27
C CYS A 16 -19.09 31.45 26.64
N ASP A 17 -18.19 31.60 25.66
CA ASP A 17 -18.37 32.62 24.62
C ASP A 17 -17.75 32.18 23.29
N ASN A 18 -18.60 32.04 22.28
CA ASN A 18 -18.24 31.78 20.89
C ASN A 18 -17.63 33.06 20.30
N LYS A 19 -16.33 33.06 20.02
CA LYS A 19 -15.75 34.09 19.13
C LYS A 19 -14.61 33.55 18.26
N MET A 20 -14.96 33.47 16.97
CA MET A 20 -14.13 33.75 15.80
C MET A 20 -13.05 32.72 15.42
N ASP A 21 -13.31 32.09 14.28
CA ASP A 21 -12.34 31.45 13.39
C ASP A 21 -11.11 32.35 13.16
N ALA A 22 -10.11 32.20 14.02
CA ALA A 22 -8.77 32.70 13.77
C ALA A 22 -8.09 31.72 12.81
N VAL A 23 -7.94 32.14 11.56
CA VAL A 23 -7.12 31.47 10.53
C VAL A 23 -5.75 31.17 11.14
N SER A 24 -5.54 29.90 11.48
CA SER A 24 -4.25 29.43 11.95
C SER A 24 -3.23 29.66 10.83
N PRO A 25 -2.05 30.24 11.10
CA PRO A 25 -1.02 30.39 10.07
C PRO A 25 -0.71 29.00 9.52
N LYS A 26 -0.79 28.84 8.18
CA LYS A 26 -0.42 27.59 7.51
C LYS A 26 1.04 27.31 7.88
N LYS A 27 1.26 26.34 8.77
CA LYS A 27 2.62 25.88 9.13
C LYS A 27 3.35 25.53 7.85
N SER A 28 4.61 25.96 7.74
CA SER A 28 5.41 25.58 6.58
C SER A 28 5.54 24.05 6.54
N GLU A 29 5.70 23.47 5.35
CA GLU A 29 5.91 22.03 5.21
C GLU A 29 7.11 21.57 6.04
N ALA A 30 8.14 22.41 6.15
CA ALA A 30 9.30 22.18 7.01
C ALA A 30 8.93 22.09 8.49
N ASP A 31 8.08 22.99 9.00
CA ASP A 31 7.63 22.96 10.40
C ASP A 31 6.81 21.70 10.71
N SER A 32 5.98 21.27 9.77
CA SER A 32 5.22 20.03 9.89
C SER A 32 6.13 18.80 9.99
N LEU A 33 7.19 18.76 9.16
CA LEU A 33 8.19 17.69 9.19
C LEU A 33 9.02 17.70 10.48
N VAL A 34 9.40 18.87 10.99
CA VAL A 34 10.12 19.00 12.25
C VAL A 34 9.26 18.55 13.43
N ASP A 35 7.99 18.94 13.46
CA ASP A 35 7.02 18.50 14.47
C ASP A 35 6.84 16.97 14.43
N ALA A 36 6.72 16.37 13.25
CA ALA A 36 6.62 14.92 13.07
C ALA A 36 7.89 14.20 13.53
N CYS A 37 9.07 14.73 13.19
CA CYS A 37 10.35 14.20 13.66
C CYS A 37 10.47 14.24 15.18
N ARG A 38 10.06 15.33 15.82
CA ARG A 38 10.07 15.48 17.27
C ARG A 38 9.15 14.45 17.93
N LYS A 39 7.88 14.36 17.49
CA LYS A 39 6.91 13.37 17.99
C LYS A 39 7.43 11.93 17.85
N ARG A 40 8.04 11.61 16.71
CA ARG A 40 8.65 10.29 16.48
C ARG A 40 9.78 10.02 17.47
N LYS A 41 10.69 10.97 17.68
CA LYS A 41 11.81 10.83 18.62
C LYS A 41 11.32 10.64 20.06
N GLU A 42 10.32 11.41 20.47
CA GLU A 42 9.69 11.26 21.79
C GLU A 42 9.05 9.89 21.97
N LYS A 43 8.32 9.40 20.95
CA LYS A 43 7.73 8.05 20.96
C LYS A 43 8.79 6.94 21.06
N ILE A 44 9.90 7.09 20.35
CA ILE A 44 11.02 6.15 20.43
C ILE A 44 11.62 6.15 21.84
N ALA A 45 11.90 7.34 22.39
CA ALA A 45 12.48 7.46 23.73
C ALA A 45 11.59 6.80 24.80
N ARG A 46 10.28 7.04 24.76
CA ARG A 46 9.31 6.40 25.67
C ARG A 46 9.29 4.89 25.50
N TYR A 47 9.21 4.39 24.26
CA TYR A 47 9.25 2.96 24.00
C TYR A 47 10.53 2.31 24.53
N THR A 48 11.69 2.95 24.34
CA THR A 48 12.96 2.42 24.87
C THR A 48 12.99 2.38 26.39
N GLU A 49 12.43 3.40 27.06
CA GLU A 49 12.32 3.44 28.52
C GLU A 49 11.36 2.36 29.05
N GLN A 50 10.19 2.22 28.43
CA GLN A 50 9.20 1.19 28.74
C GLN A 50 9.81 -0.21 28.59
N LYS A 51 10.52 -0.46 27.49
CA LYS A 51 11.21 -1.72 27.22
C LYS A 51 12.25 -2.05 28.30
N ALA A 52 13.02 -1.05 28.72
CA ALA A 52 14.02 -1.21 29.77
C ALA A 52 13.38 -1.54 31.12
N MET A 53 12.24 -0.92 31.45
CA MET A 53 11.47 -1.24 32.65
C MET A 53 10.88 -2.66 32.61
N GLU A 54 10.32 -3.09 31.48
CA GLU A 54 9.81 -4.46 31.30
C GLU A 54 10.92 -5.50 31.48
N GLU A 55 12.10 -5.23 30.92
CA GLU A 55 13.26 -6.11 31.08
C GLU A 55 13.72 -6.18 32.54
N ARG A 56 13.82 -5.04 33.22
CA ARG A 56 14.18 -5.00 34.65
C ARG A 56 13.14 -5.72 35.51
N GLN A 57 11.86 -5.50 35.22
CA GLN A 57 10.76 -6.20 35.90
C GLN A 57 10.86 -7.71 35.71
N ARG A 58 11.16 -8.18 34.48
CA ARG A 58 11.35 -9.60 34.19
C ARG A 58 12.52 -10.20 34.97
N GLN A 59 13.64 -9.48 35.06
CA GLN A 59 14.81 -9.91 35.85
C GLN A 59 14.46 -10.03 37.33
N LEU A 60 13.83 -9.00 37.91
CA LEU A 60 13.41 -8.98 39.31
C LEU A 60 12.37 -10.07 39.61
N LYS A 61 11.44 -10.33 38.68
CA LYS A 61 10.46 -11.41 38.82
C LYS A 61 11.13 -12.78 38.95
N ASN A 62 12.12 -13.07 38.11
CA ASN A 62 12.87 -14.33 38.19
C ASN A 62 13.62 -14.47 39.53
N LEU A 63 14.10 -13.35 40.09
CA LEU A 63 14.75 -13.38 41.40
C LEU A 63 13.74 -13.67 42.52
N MET A 64 12.53 -13.10 42.43
CA MET A 64 11.42 -13.32 43.37
C MET A 64 10.88 -14.74 43.42
N ASP A 65 11.09 -15.54 42.37
CA ASP A 65 10.69 -16.95 42.38
C ASP A 65 11.52 -17.79 43.39
N ASN A 66 12.62 -17.24 43.92
CA ASN A 66 13.39 -17.85 45.00
C ASN A 66 12.73 -17.60 46.37
N PRO A 67 12.57 -18.63 47.22
CA PRO A 67 11.90 -18.51 48.52
C PRO A 67 12.65 -17.66 49.56
N ASN A 68 13.93 -17.36 49.33
CA ASN A 68 14.78 -16.57 50.22
C ASN A 68 15.08 -15.17 49.64
N VAL A 69 14.11 -14.54 48.99
CA VAL A 69 14.33 -13.22 48.38
C VAL A 69 14.44 -12.12 49.44
N ASP A 70 15.41 -11.23 49.25
CA ASP A 70 15.60 -10.06 50.10
C ASP A 70 14.44 -9.06 49.93
N ASP A 71 14.02 -8.43 51.03
CA ASP A 71 12.93 -7.45 51.04
C ASP A 71 13.22 -6.24 50.13
N GLU A 72 14.49 -5.89 49.94
CA GLU A 72 14.89 -4.83 49.01
C GLU A 72 14.56 -5.19 47.55
N THR A 73 14.74 -6.46 47.16
CA THR A 73 14.39 -6.95 45.80
C THR A 73 12.88 -6.91 45.58
N LEU A 74 12.11 -7.27 46.61
CA LEU A 74 10.65 -7.22 46.60
C LEU A 74 10.16 -5.78 46.43
N ARG A 75 10.71 -4.85 47.21
CA ARG A 75 10.39 -3.43 47.14
C ARG A 75 10.75 -2.85 45.78
N GLU A 76 11.92 -3.19 45.25
CA GLU A 76 12.36 -2.72 43.94
C GLU A 76 11.40 -3.19 42.84
N TYR A 77 11.01 -4.47 42.86
CA TYR A 77 10.07 -5.04 41.89
C TYR A 77 8.75 -4.26 41.85
N TYR A 78 8.11 -4.06 43.01
CA TYR A 78 6.84 -3.32 43.07
C TYR A 78 7.02 -1.85 42.70
N THR A 79 8.16 -1.24 43.01
CA THR A 79 8.45 0.15 42.63
C THR A 79 8.55 0.29 41.10
N VAL A 80 9.24 -0.64 40.43
CA VAL A 80 9.35 -0.67 38.96
C VAL A 80 7.98 -0.95 38.34
N LEU A 81 7.23 -1.90 38.89
CA LEU A 81 5.89 -2.26 38.43
C LEU A 81 4.93 -1.06 38.48
N LEU A 82 4.90 -0.34 39.59
CA LEU A 82 4.05 0.85 39.74
C LEU A 82 4.43 1.94 38.75
N LYS A 83 5.73 2.22 38.58
CA LYS A 83 6.22 3.20 37.60
C LYS A 83 5.85 2.83 36.17
N TYR A 84 5.98 1.55 35.81
CA TYR A 84 5.57 1.04 34.50
C TYR A 84 4.08 1.28 34.25
N TRP A 85 3.21 0.92 35.20
CA TRP A 85 1.76 1.11 35.05
C TRP A 85 1.34 2.57 35.06
N VAL A 86 2.01 3.43 35.82
CA VAL A 86 1.80 4.89 35.76
C VAL A 86 2.10 5.41 34.36
N ASN A 87 3.27 5.06 33.81
CA ASN A 87 3.64 5.47 32.46
C ASN A 87 2.68 4.93 31.39
N ASN A 88 2.31 3.65 31.49
CA ASN A 88 1.34 3.03 30.59
C ASN A 88 -0.03 3.74 30.67
N SER A 89 -0.50 4.06 31.87
CA SER A 89 -1.77 4.78 32.06
C SER A 89 -1.75 6.17 31.44
N ILE A 90 -0.63 6.89 31.55
CA ILE A 90 -0.45 8.20 30.91
C ILE A 90 -0.50 8.07 29.38
N GLU A 91 0.07 7.00 28.80
CA GLU A 91 0.01 6.75 27.37
C GLU A 91 -1.39 6.38 26.87
N GLU A 92 -2.09 5.52 27.61
CA GLU A 92 -3.48 5.18 27.33
C GLU A 92 -4.40 6.41 27.39
N LEU A 93 -4.22 7.27 28.40
CA LEU A 93 -4.97 8.53 28.49
C LEU A 93 -4.72 9.44 27.29
N ARG A 94 -3.47 9.59 26.85
CA ARG A 94 -3.13 10.34 25.63
C ARG A 94 -3.79 9.73 24.39
N SER A 95 -3.77 8.40 24.27
CA SER A 95 -4.43 7.69 23.17
C SER A 95 -5.94 7.95 23.14
N ILE A 96 -6.59 7.89 24.30
CA ILE A 96 -8.02 8.19 24.44
C ILE A 96 -8.31 9.66 24.10
N GLU A 97 -7.48 10.59 24.54
CA GLU A 97 -7.61 12.02 24.20
C GLU A 97 -7.51 12.28 22.69
N GLU A 98 -6.60 11.58 22.00
CA GLU A 98 -6.45 11.66 20.54
C GLU A 98 -7.61 10.99 19.79
N GLU A 99 -8.17 9.90 20.32
CA GLU A 99 -9.29 9.17 19.72
C GLU A 99 -10.64 9.88 19.89
N LYS A 100 -10.88 10.52 21.05
CA LYS A 100 -12.13 11.23 21.37
C LYS A 100 -12.62 12.17 20.26
N PRO A 101 -11.82 13.09 19.68
CA PRO A 101 -12.29 13.97 18.60
C PRO A 101 -12.59 13.20 17.31
N ILE A 102 -11.87 12.10 17.04
CA ILE A 102 -12.14 11.23 15.88
C ILE A 102 -13.51 10.58 16.04
N LEU A 103 -13.81 10.02 17.21
CA LEU A 103 -15.12 9.42 17.50
C LEU A 103 -16.26 10.44 17.43
N GLN A 104 -16.04 11.65 17.94
CA GLN A 104 -17.01 12.74 17.80
C GLN A 104 -17.26 13.12 16.33
N TYR A 105 -16.20 13.21 15.53
CA TYR A 105 -16.32 13.47 14.09
C TYR A 105 -17.05 12.33 13.37
N MET A 106 -16.72 11.07 13.67
CA MET A 106 -17.39 9.89 13.11
C MET A 106 -18.87 9.85 13.47
N ALA A 107 -19.23 10.16 14.72
CA ALA A 107 -20.62 10.28 15.16
C ALA A 107 -21.39 11.37 14.39
N LYS A 108 -20.77 12.55 14.20
CA LYS A 108 -21.34 13.65 13.38
C LYS A 108 -21.53 13.24 11.92
N MET A 109 -20.54 12.58 11.32
CA MET A 109 -20.61 12.09 9.93
C MET A 109 -21.71 11.02 9.75
N LYS A 110 -21.84 10.11 10.72
CA LYS A 110 -22.92 9.11 10.76
C LYS A 110 -24.30 9.75 10.87
N ALA A 111 -24.47 10.76 11.75
CA ALA A 111 -25.73 11.48 11.89
C ALA A 111 -26.13 12.26 10.63
N GLN A 112 -25.14 12.73 9.85
CA GLN A 112 -25.35 13.44 8.58
C GLN A 112 -25.62 12.50 7.39
N GLY A 113 -25.73 11.18 7.60
CA GLY A 113 -25.99 10.21 6.54
C GLY A 113 -24.85 10.08 5.51
N LYS A 114 -23.68 10.68 5.78
CA LYS A 114 -22.49 10.41 4.98
C LYS A 114 -22.06 8.98 5.28
N PRO A 115 -21.70 8.18 4.26
CA PRO A 115 -21.12 6.88 4.49
C PRO A 115 -19.79 7.10 5.20
N THR A 116 -19.81 7.02 6.53
CA THR A 116 -18.64 6.54 7.25
C THR A 116 -18.38 5.18 6.62
N HIS A 117 -17.12 4.92 6.28
CA HIS A 117 -16.69 3.61 5.79
C HIS A 117 -16.79 2.63 6.98
N GLU A 118 -18.00 2.42 7.49
CA GLU A 118 -18.37 1.24 8.25
C GLU A 118 -17.84 0.10 7.39
N VAL A 119 -16.90 -0.65 7.96
CA VAL A 119 -16.34 -1.84 7.34
C VAL A 119 -17.55 -2.67 6.96
N SER A 120 -17.96 -2.57 5.70
CA SER A 120 -19.18 -3.16 5.22
C SER A 120 -18.99 -4.65 5.42
N SER A 121 -19.60 -5.18 6.48
CA SER A 121 -19.77 -6.60 6.73
C SER A 121 -20.62 -7.27 5.65
N GLN A 122 -20.98 -6.52 4.60
CA GLN A 122 -21.63 -6.97 3.37
C GLN A 122 -20.72 -6.95 2.14
N GLN A 123 -19.39 -6.79 2.29
CA GLN A 123 -18.52 -7.41 1.30
C GLN A 123 -18.65 -8.92 1.47
N GLN A 124 -19.53 -9.52 0.67
CA GLN A 124 -19.59 -10.98 0.48
C GLN A 124 -18.15 -11.50 0.45
N PRO A 125 -17.78 -12.51 1.26
CA PRO A 125 -16.40 -12.99 1.32
C PRO A 125 -16.00 -13.37 -0.10
N LYS A 126 -15.18 -12.53 -0.75
CA LYS A 126 -14.71 -12.81 -2.10
C LYS A 126 -13.89 -14.08 -1.96
N LYS A 127 -14.33 -15.15 -2.63
CA LYS A 127 -13.59 -16.41 -2.65
C LYS A 127 -12.15 -16.07 -3.05
N PRO A 128 -11.13 -16.47 -2.27
CA PRO A 128 -9.75 -16.16 -2.61
C PRO A 128 -9.47 -16.65 -4.03
N LEU A 129 -8.77 -15.84 -4.81
CA LEU A 129 -8.40 -16.18 -6.18
C LEU A 129 -7.59 -17.48 -6.15
N ARG A 130 -8.07 -18.51 -6.85
CA ARG A 130 -7.32 -19.76 -6.98
C ARG A 130 -6.27 -19.58 -8.08
N PRO A 131 -4.98 -19.78 -7.80
CA PRO A 131 -3.95 -19.70 -8.82
C PRO A 131 -4.15 -20.82 -9.85
N ILE A 132 -3.86 -20.51 -11.10
CA ILE A 132 -3.83 -21.47 -12.21
C ILE A 132 -2.44 -21.42 -12.85
N ILE A 133 -1.95 -22.57 -13.31
CA ILE A 133 -0.67 -22.66 -14.02
C ILE A 133 -0.97 -22.58 -15.51
N ILE A 134 -0.43 -21.57 -16.20
CA ILE A 134 -0.52 -21.45 -17.66
C ILE A 134 0.81 -21.90 -18.26
N THR A 135 0.80 -22.99 -19.03
CA THR A 135 1.99 -23.61 -19.63
C THR A 135 2.06 -23.33 -21.13
N ARG A 136 3.26 -23.38 -21.73
CA ARG A 136 3.41 -23.16 -23.17
C ARG A 136 2.78 -24.29 -24.00
N ASN A 137 3.18 -25.54 -23.71
CA ASN A 137 2.81 -26.71 -24.50
C ASN A 137 2.06 -27.76 -23.67
N GLU A 138 1.34 -28.67 -24.34
CA GLU A 138 0.63 -29.77 -23.66
C GLU A 138 1.55 -30.69 -22.86
N VAL A 139 2.77 -30.93 -23.34
CA VAL A 139 3.77 -31.74 -22.61
C VAL A 139 4.08 -31.10 -21.26
N GLN A 140 4.24 -29.77 -21.24
CA GLN A 140 4.43 -29.02 -20.00
C GLN A 140 3.17 -29.12 -19.13
N LYS A 141 1.96 -28.94 -19.68
CA LYS A 141 0.70 -29.12 -18.94
C LYS A 141 0.59 -30.48 -18.26
N ARG A 142 1.07 -31.56 -18.89
CA ARG A 142 1.07 -32.92 -18.33
C ARG A 142 2.07 -33.08 -17.19
N VAL A 143 3.20 -32.38 -17.22
CA VAL A 143 4.24 -32.43 -16.18
C VAL A 143 3.88 -31.49 -15.02
N TYR A 144 3.47 -30.26 -15.34
CA TYR A 144 3.00 -29.26 -14.38
C TYR A 144 1.61 -29.65 -13.85
N GLY A 145 1.58 -30.14 -12.62
CA GLY A 145 0.36 -30.61 -11.94
C GLY A 145 0.51 -31.99 -11.33
N VAL A 146 1.46 -32.81 -11.79
CA VAL A 146 1.71 -34.16 -11.23
C VAL A 146 2.19 -34.09 -9.77
N GLY A 147 2.94 -33.04 -9.41
CA GLY A 147 3.36 -32.79 -8.02
C GLY A 147 2.31 -32.04 -7.16
N TYR A 148 1.30 -31.42 -7.78
CA TYR A 148 0.27 -30.66 -7.09
C TYR A 148 -1.09 -30.79 -7.83
N PRO A 149 -1.80 -31.92 -7.68
CA PRO A 149 -3.07 -32.18 -8.37
C PRO A 149 -4.20 -31.18 -8.01
N SER A 150 -4.02 -30.42 -6.93
CA SER A 150 -4.95 -29.40 -6.45
C SER A 150 -4.90 -28.08 -7.24
N ILE A 151 -3.87 -27.86 -8.05
CA ILE A 151 -3.67 -26.62 -8.82
C ILE A 151 -4.02 -26.88 -10.30
N PRO A 152 -5.06 -26.23 -10.86
CA PRO A 152 -5.42 -26.40 -12.26
C PRO A 152 -4.31 -25.90 -13.20
N SER A 153 -3.91 -26.73 -14.17
CA SER A 153 -2.99 -26.35 -15.26
C SER A 153 -3.73 -26.28 -16.60
N MET A 154 -3.38 -25.29 -17.43
CA MET A 154 -3.90 -25.13 -18.81
C MET A 154 -2.81 -24.59 -19.73
N THR A 155 -2.96 -24.77 -21.04
CA THR A 155 -2.03 -24.16 -22.01
C THR A 155 -2.37 -22.70 -22.30
N VAL A 156 -1.42 -21.95 -22.87
CA VAL A 156 -1.66 -20.59 -23.36
C VAL A 156 -2.82 -20.58 -24.37
N ASP A 157 -2.82 -21.52 -25.32
CA ASP A 157 -3.86 -21.61 -26.34
C ASP A 157 -5.25 -21.92 -25.74
N GLU A 158 -5.32 -22.85 -24.78
CA GLU A 158 -6.56 -23.14 -24.04
C GLU A 158 -7.08 -21.93 -23.26
N PHE A 159 -6.16 -21.16 -22.66
CA PHE A 159 -6.51 -19.94 -21.94
C PHE A 159 -7.08 -18.88 -22.89
N TYR A 160 -6.46 -18.67 -24.06
CA TYR A 160 -6.97 -17.76 -25.09
C TYR A 160 -8.34 -18.20 -25.59
N ALA A 161 -8.52 -19.47 -25.92
CA ALA A 161 -9.81 -19.99 -26.38
C ALA A 161 -10.93 -19.81 -25.34
N LYS A 162 -10.61 -19.98 -24.06
CA LYS A 162 -11.58 -19.81 -22.96
C LYS A 162 -11.92 -18.35 -22.67
N ARG A 163 -10.96 -17.43 -22.82
CA ARG A 163 -11.14 -16.00 -22.56
C ARG A 163 -11.75 -15.25 -23.74
N TYR A 164 -11.44 -15.71 -24.95
CA TYR A 164 -11.72 -15.04 -26.20
C TYR A 164 -12.28 -16.05 -27.22
N PRO A 165 -13.46 -16.64 -26.96
CA PRO A 165 -14.04 -17.68 -27.81
C PRO A 165 -14.27 -17.19 -29.25
N ASP A 166 -14.65 -15.92 -29.42
CA ASP A 166 -14.90 -15.32 -30.74
C ASP A 166 -13.60 -15.22 -31.57
N HIS A 167 -12.47 -14.91 -30.93
CA HIS A 167 -11.16 -14.83 -31.58
C HIS A 167 -10.60 -16.22 -31.92
N ALA A 168 -10.90 -17.24 -31.11
CA ALA A 168 -10.50 -18.62 -31.39
C ALA A 168 -11.23 -19.22 -32.60
N GLN A 169 -12.50 -18.84 -32.81
CA GLN A 169 -13.28 -19.25 -33.98
C GLN A 169 -12.78 -18.56 -35.25
N GLN A 170 -12.40 -17.28 -35.19
CA GLN A 170 -11.83 -16.55 -36.33
C GLN A 170 -10.49 -17.14 -36.80
N ALA A 171 -9.63 -17.56 -35.87
CA ALA A 171 -8.36 -18.23 -36.18
C ALA A 171 -8.54 -19.56 -36.93
N SER A 172 -9.66 -20.25 -36.73
CA SER A 172 -9.99 -21.50 -37.45
C SER A 172 -10.62 -21.27 -38.83
N SER A 173 -11.22 -20.10 -39.07
CA SER A 173 -11.87 -19.75 -40.34
C SER A 173 -10.93 -19.09 -41.36
N ASN A 174 -9.89 -18.42 -40.88
CA ASN A 174 -8.97 -17.66 -41.72
C ASN A 174 -7.59 -18.31 -41.73
N ASN A 175 -7.40 -19.34 -42.57
CA ASN A 175 -6.07 -19.90 -42.91
C ASN A 175 -5.12 -18.87 -43.60
N SER A 176 -5.53 -17.61 -43.73
CA SER A 176 -4.79 -16.52 -44.38
C SER A 176 -4.56 -15.30 -43.47
N ALA A 177 -5.03 -15.31 -42.22
CA ALA A 177 -4.76 -14.20 -41.31
C ALA A 177 -3.33 -14.35 -40.76
N VAL A 178 -2.42 -13.49 -41.21
CA VAL A 178 -1.07 -13.36 -40.64
C VAL A 178 -1.23 -13.15 -39.14
N LYS A 179 -0.87 -14.16 -38.36
CA LYS A 179 -0.87 -14.07 -36.90
C LYS A 179 0.13 -12.95 -36.54
N PRO A 180 -0.30 -11.86 -35.86
CA PRO A 180 0.66 -10.83 -35.45
C PRO A 180 1.72 -11.51 -34.59
N TRP A 181 2.98 -11.29 -34.96
CA TRP A 181 4.09 -11.99 -34.33
C TRP A 181 4.16 -11.61 -32.85
N SER A 182 4.23 -12.62 -31.99
CA SER A 182 4.37 -12.39 -30.56
C SER A 182 5.81 -12.01 -30.24
N LEU A 183 6.03 -11.31 -29.11
CA LEU A 183 7.37 -10.99 -28.62
C LEU A 183 8.26 -12.25 -28.48
N GLN A 184 7.65 -13.42 -28.27
CA GLN A 184 8.35 -14.69 -28.23
C GLN A 184 8.74 -15.24 -29.62
N ASP A 185 7.95 -14.95 -30.65
CA ASP A 185 8.29 -15.35 -32.04
C ASP A 185 9.46 -14.50 -32.55
N TRP A 186 9.49 -13.21 -32.19
CA TRP A 186 10.63 -12.33 -32.42
C TRP A 186 11.91 -12.84 -31.74
N ALA A 187 11.80 -13.44 -30.56
CA ALA A 187 12.93 -14.00 -29.83
C ALA A 187 13.40 -15.37 -30.37
N ALA A 188 12.54 -16.10 -31.07
CA ALA A 188 12.86 -17.41 -31.63
C ALA A 188 13.73 -17.29 -32.89
N ASP A 189 13.42 -16.32 -33.75
CA ASP A 189 14.10 -16.08 -35.03
C ASP A 189 14.57 -14.61 -35.14
N PRO A 190 15.68 -14.23 -34.49
CA PRO A 190 16.13 -12.84 -34.42
C PRO A 190 16.52 -12.26 -35.79
N GLU A 191 17.02 -13.07 -36.72
CA GLU A 191 17.37 -12.63 -38.09
C GLU A 191 16.13 -12.19 -38.88
N LYS A 192 15.03 -12.93 -38.74
CA LYS A 192 13.78 -12.60 -39.43
C LYS A 192 13.12 -11.37 -38.82
N ALA A 193 13.18 -11.22 -37.50
CA ALA A 193 12.69 -10.03 -36.81
C ALA A 193 13.46 -8.76 -37.21
N ALA A 194 14.79 -8.85 -37.35
CA ALA A 194 15.61 -7.73 -37.81
C ALA A 194 15.25 -7.30 -39.25
N ARG A 195 15.01 -8.25 -40.14
CA ARG A 195 14.62 -7.98 -41.53
C ARG A 195 13.25 -7.32 -41.63
N GLU A 196 12.25 -7.78 -40.88
CA GLU A 196 10.92 -7.17 -40.87
C GLU A 196 10.95 -5.75 -40.27
N LEU A 197 11.77 -5.52 -39.25
CA LEU A 197 11.98 -4.18 -38.69
C LEU A 197 12.60 -3.23 -39.72
N GLU A 198 13.59 -3.69 -40.48
CA GLU A 198 14.25 -2.92 -41.54
C GLU A 198 13.27 -2.60 -42.70
N GLU A 199 12.44 -3.57 -43.09
CA GLU A 199 11.38 -3.38 -44.10
C GLU A 199 10.33 -2.35 -43.62
N GLU A 200 9.87 -2.43 -42.36
CA GLU A 200 8.90 -1.48 -41.79
C GLU A 200 9.51 -0.06 -41.63
N GLU A 201 10.79 0.04 -41.27
CA GLU A 201 11.50 1.32 -41.19
C GLU A 201 11.68 1.95 -42.58
N ALA A 202 12.01 1.15 -43.60
CA ALA A 202 12.12 1.61 -44.98
C ALA A 202 10.77 2.09 -45.55
N GLU A 203 9.67 1.37 -45.31
CA GLU A 203 8.33 1.80 -45.73
C GLU A 203 7.93 3.12 -45.05
N LYS A 204 8.27 3.27 -43.77
CA LYS A 204 8.02 4.50 -43.02
C LYS A 204 8.86 5.66 -43.52
N GLU A 205 10.14 5.45 -43.86
CA GLU A 205 10.99 6.47 -44.48
C GLU A 205 10.43 6.89 -45.85
N GLU A 206 10.00 5.94 -46.67
CA GLU A 206 9.39 6.21 -47.98
C GLU A 206 8.09 7.01 -47.87
N LEU A 207 7.22 6.68 -46.91
CA LEU A 207 6.00 7.45 -46.61
C LEU A 207 6.30 8.89 -46.18
N VAL A 208 7.44 9.10 -45.53
CA VAL A 208 7.89 10.43 -45.09
C VAL A 208 8.49 11.23 -46.24
N GLU A 209 9.31 10.60 -47.09
CA GLU A 209 9.88 11.25 -48.27
C GLU A 209 8.82 11.64 -49.31
N LYS A 210 7.74 10.87 -49.41
CA LYS A 210 6.62 11.15 -50.31
C LYS A 210 5.64 12.22 -49.78
N ASP A 211 5.90 12.78 -48.59
CA ASP A 211 4.98 13.71 -47.91
C ASP A 211 3.53 13.18 -47.88
N ASP A 212 3.34 11.89 -47.59
CA ASP A 212 2.00 11.31 -47.56
C ASP A 212 1.13 11.99 -46.49
N GLN A 213 -0.02 12.51 -46.92
CA GLN A 213 -0.87 13.36 -46.09
C GLN A 213 -1.36 12.62 -44.84
N ALA A 214 -1.68 11.32 -44.96
CA ALA A 214 -2.15 10.51 -43.84
C ALA A 214 -1.05 10.27 -42.80
N ALA A 215 0.18 10.01 -43.24
CA ALA A 215 1.33 9.86 -42.34
C ALA A 215 1.65 11.17 -41.59
N LEU A 216 1.55 12.31 -42.26
CA LEU A 216 1.75 13.63 -41.65
C LEU A 216 0.65 13.96 -40.62
N ASP A 217 -0.61 13.70 -40.95
CA ASP A 217 -1.73 13.94 -40.05
C ASP A 217 -1.67 13.04 -38.82
N TYR A 218 -1.28 11.77 -38.99
CA TYR A 218 -1.04 10.86 -37.86
C TYR A 218 0.09 11.35 -36.95
N LYS A 219 1.21 11.83 -37.52
CA LYS A 219 2.31 12.40 -36.73
C LYS A 219 1.87 13.64 -35.95
N ARG A 220 1.12 14.56 -36.58
CA ARG A 220 0.58 15.76 -35.92
C ARG A 220 -0.37 15.40 -34.78
N ALA A 221 -1.31 14.49 -35.03
CA ALA A 221 -2.24 14.03 -34.00
C ALA A 221 -1.52 13.35 -32.81
N MET A 222 -0.41 12.64 -33.06
CA MET A 222 0.41 12.07 -32.01
C MET A 222 1.13 13.13 -31.17
N ASP A 223 1.54 14.25 -31.76
CA ASP A 223 2.18 15.34 -31.03
C ASP A 223 1.15 16.15 -30.22
N ASP A 224 0.00 16.49 -30.82
CA ASP A 224 -1.13 17.13 -30.12
C ASP A 224 -1.56 16.31 -28.89
N TRP A 225 -1.67 14.98 -29.05
CA TRP A 225 -2.02 14.08 -27.95
C TRP A 225 -0.97 14.07 -26.83
N LYS A 226 0.33 14.19 -27.14
CA LYS A 226 1.40 14.26 -26.11
C LYS A 226 1.39 15.59 -25.37
N ASP A 227 1.04 16.67 -26.06
CA ASP A 227 0.93 18.00 -25.46
C ASP A 227 -0.26 18.09 -24.49
N GLU A 228 -1.38 17.46 -24.86
CA GLU A 228 -2.54 17.31 -23.97
C GLU A 228 -2.27 16.33 -22.81
N ASN A 229 -1.45 15.30 -23.03
CA ASN A 229 -1.17 14.23 -22.06
C ASN A 229 0.24 14.30 -21.48
N ARG A 230 0.42 15.14 -20.46
CA ARG A 230 1.68 15.24 -19.70
C ARG A 230 2.16 13.86 -19.22
N ARG A 231 3.46 13.60 -19.43
CA ARG A 231 4.16 12.42 -18.89
C ARG A 231 3.83 12.22 -17.41
N GLY A 232 3.32 11.03 -17.07
CA GLY A 232 2.91 10.69 -15.70
C GLY A 232 1.43 10.93 -15.37
N CYS A 233 0.60 11.40 -16.32
CA CYS A 233 -0.84 11.61 -16.07
C CYS A 233 -1.62 10.33 -15.71
N GLY A 234 -1.10 9.14 -16.07
CA GLY A 234 -1.76 7.84 -15.82
C GLY A 234 -1.57 7.25 -14.43
N ASN A 235 -0.48 7.60 -13.71
CA ASN A 235 -0.20 7.03 -12.38
C ASN A 235 -0.62 7.99 -11.25
N ARG A 236 -1.92 8.30 -11.16
CA ARG A 236 -2.46 9.20 -10.12
C ARG A 236 -3.04 8.49 -8.90
N LYS A 237 -3.21 7.17 -8.95
CA LYS A 237 -3.88 6.39 -7.89
C LYS A 237 -2.94 5.52 -7.04
N ASN A 238 -1.65 5.48 -7.35
CA ASN A 238 -0.65 4.77 -6.58
C ASN A 238 0.38 5.77 -6.05
N MET A 239 -0.09 6.65 -5.16
CA MET A 239 0.79 7.46 -4.32
C MET A 239 0.96 6.64 -3.04
N GLY A 240 2.17 6.13 -2.82
CA GLY A 240 2.51 5.28 -1.67
C GLY A 240 2.39 6.00 -0.33
#